data_AF-A0A9D3ZT89-F1
#
_entry.id   AF-A0A9D3ZT89-F1
#
_cell.length_a   1.000
_cell.length_b   1.000
_cell.length_c   1.000
_cell.angle_alpha   90.00
_cell.angle_beta   90.00
_cell.angle_gamma   90.00
#
_symmetry.space_group_name_H-M   'P 1'
#
loop_
_entity.id
_entity.type
_entity.pdbx_description
1 polymer ?
#
loop_
_entity_poly.entity_id
_entity_poly.type
_entity_poly.pdbx_seq_one_letter_code
_entity_poly.pdbx_strand_id
1 'polypeptide(L)' 'MAMVGEAFLSASIEVLLDRIVSGDVLRLIKGKKLELVLLKELKPSLMSVKAVLDDAENKQITNLNYITFNLD' A
#
# COMPACT_ATOMS: atom_id res chain seq x y z
N MET A 1 2.52 17.70 -7.17
CA MET A 1 1.27 17.01 -7.59
C MET A 1 1.26 15.50 -7.29
N ALA A 2 2.35 14.91 -6.76
CA ALA A 2 2.43 13.46 -6.45
C ALA A 2 1.66 13.03 -5.19
N MET A 3 1.41 13.94 -4.24
CA MET A 3 0.79 13.65 -2.95
C MET A 3 -0.60 12.99 -3.04
N VAL A 4 -1.44 13.40 -3.98
CA VAL A 4 -2.79 12.83 -4.16
C VAL A 4 -2.72 11.40 -4.69
N GLY A 5 -1.78 11.12 -5.60
CA GLY A 5 -1.59 9.78 -6.17
C GLY A 5 -1.07 8.78 -5.15
N GLU A 6 -0.14 9.21 -4.31
CA GLU A 6 0.38 8.36 -3.22
C GLU A 6 -0.64 8.11 -2.11
N ALA A 7 -1.35 9.15 -1.64
CA ALA A 7 -2.40 8.97 -0.64
C ALA A 7 -3.53 8.04 -1.15
N PHE A 8 -3.92 8.21 -2.42
CA PHE A 8 -4.90 7.34 -3.07
C PHE A 8 -4.40 5.88 -3.15
N LEU A 9 -3.14 5.67 -3.50
CA LEU A 9 -2.55 4.34 -3.60
C LEU A 9 -2.39 3.67 -2.23
N SER A 10 -1.93 4.41 -1.21
CA SER A 10 -1.85 3.93 0.18
C SER A 10 -3.22 3.48 0.70
N ALA A 11 -4.24 4.32 0.57
CA ALA A 11 -5.61 3.98 0.99
C ALA A 11 -6.15 2.76 0.22
N SER A 12 -5.84 2.65 -1.07
CA SER A 12 -6.22 1.50 -1.89
C SER A 12 -5.57 0.19 -1.40
N ILE A 13 -4.27 0.22 -1.06
CA ILE A 13 -3.55 -0.95 -0.53
C ILE A 13 -4.11 -1.36 0.83
N GLU A 14 -4.41 -0.40 1.69
CA GLU A 14 -4.97 -0.64 3.01
C GLU A 14 -6.33 -1.34 2.92
N VAL A 15 -7.23 -0.87 2.05
CA VAL A 15 -8.52 -1.51 1.76
C VAL A 15 -8.33 -2.93 1.20
N LEU A 16 -7.35 -3.14 0.32
CA LEU A 16 -7.06 -4.47 -0.24
C LEU A 16 -6.54 -5.44 0.83
N LEU A 17 -5.64 -4.99 1.71
CA LEU A 17 -5.14 -5.79 2.83
C LEU A 17 -6.27 -6.18 3.78
N ASP A 18 -7.15 -5.24 4.12
CA ASP A 18 -8.28 -5.49 5.02
C ASP A 18 -9.25 -6.52 4.43
N ARG A 19 -9.52 -6.44 3.13
CA ARG A 19 -10.34 -7.43 2.41
C ARG A 19 -9.69 -8.80 2.31
N ILE A 20 -8.35 -8.89 2.27
CA ILE A 20 -7.63 -10.18 2.32
C ILE A 20 -7.77 -10.79 3.72
N VAL A 21 -7.62 -9.99 4.77
CA VAL A 21 -7.74 -10.44 6.16
C VAL A 21 -9.18 -10.84 6.50
N SER A 22 -10.17 -10.08 6.03
CA SER A 22 -11.60 -10.37 6.17
C SER A 22 -12.04 -11.61 5.38
N GLY A 23 -11.21 -12.13 4.47
CA GLY A 23 -11.57 -13.24 3.58
C GLY A 23 -12.54 -12.85 2.47
N ASP A 24 -12.85 -11.56 2.29
CA ASP A 24 -13.69 -11.07 1.21
C ASP A 24 -13.07 -11.32 -0.17
N VAL A 25 -11.74 -11.23 -0.26
CA VAL A 25 -11.02 -11.58 -1.49
C VAL A 25 -11.24 -13.04 -1.86
N LEU A 26 -11.41 -13.93 -0.88
CA LEU A 26 -11.68 -15.35 -1.11
C LEU A 26 -12.97 -15.56 -1.91
N ARG A 27 -13.95 -14.64 -1.79
CA ARG A 27 -15.18 -14.64 -2.61
C ARG A 27 -14.92 -14.23 -4.07
N LEU A 28 -13.93 -13.38 -4.32
CA LEU A 28 -13.56 -12.90 -5.66
C LEU A 28 -12.77 -13.93 -6.47
N ILE A 29 -11.94 -14.73 -5.80
CA ILE A 29 -11.12 -15.77 -6.42
C ILE A 29 -11.70 -17.18 -6.25
N LYS A 30 -12.91 -17.28 -5.69
CA LYS A 30 -13.65 -18.54 -5.48
C LYS A 30 -13.78 -19.34 -6.78
N GLY A 31 -13.49 -20.63 -6.71
CA GLY A 31 -13.43 -21.55 -7.85
C GLY A 31 -12.04 -21.72 -8.48
N LYS A 32 -10.98 -21.10 -7.92
CA LYS A 32 -9.60 -21.30 -8.39
C LYS A 32 -8.87 -22.27 -7.47
N LYS A 33 -8.32 -23.35 -8.03
CA LYS A 33 -7.57 -24.40 -7.30
C LYS A 33 -6.43 -23.86 -6.40
N LEU A 34 -5.98 -22.62 -6.63
CA LEU A 34 -4.86 -21.97 -5.97
C LEU A 34 -5.26 -20.88 -4.95
N GLU A 35 -6.54 -20.72 -4.60
CA GLU A 35 -7.08 -19.60 -3.79
C GLU A 35 -6.26 -19.26 -2.55
N LEU A 36 -5.98 -20.24 -1.70
CA LEU A 36 -5.28 -20.04 -0.42
C LEU A 36 -3.80 -19.71 -0.61
N VAL A 37 -3.18 -20.26 -1.65
CA VAL A 37 -1.78 -19.99 -2.00
C VAL A 37 -1.66 -18.59 -2.58
N LEU A 38 -2.57 -18.19 -3.48
CA LEU A 38 -2.61 -16.85 -4.05
C LEU A 38 -2.79 -15.77 -2.97
N LEU A 39 -3.67 -16.01 -1.99
CA LEU A 39 -3.85 -15.08 -0.86
C LEU A 39 -2.59 -14.97 0.02
N LYS A 40 -1.89 -16.10 0.23
CA LYS A 40 -0.63 -16.14 0.98
C LYS A 40 0.50 -15.39 0.28
N GLU A 41 0.52 -15.33 -1.05
CA GLU A 41 1.50 -14.57 -1.83
C GLU A 41 1.10 -13.09 -2.01
N LEU A 42 -0.20 -12.80 -2.08
CA LEU A 42 -0.72 -11.46 -2.30
C LEU A 42 -0.51 -10.56 -1.07
N LYS A 43 -0.75 -11.07 0.14
CA LYS A 43 -0.55 -10.33 1.39
C LYS A 43 0.88 -9.77 1.56
N PRO A 44 1.95 -10.58 1.46
CA PRO A 44 3.33 -10.08 1.58
C PRO A 44 3.71 -9.15 0.43
N SER A 45 3.19 -9.38 -0.79
CA SER A 45 3.40 -8.46 -1.92
C SER A 45 2.83 -7.07 -1.64
N LEU A 46 1.58 -7.00 -1.15
CA LEU A 46 0.95 -5.72 -0.79
C LEU A 46 1.64 -5.04 0.41
N MET A 47 2.10 -5.80 1.40
CA MET A 47 2.90 -5.26 2.50
C MET A 47 4.22 -4.65 2.00
N SER A 48 4.88 -5.29 1.04
CA SER A 48 6.11 -4.76 0.41
C SER A 48 5.85 -3.43 -0.30
N VAL A 49 4.78 -3.36 -1.11
CA VAL A 49 4.41 -2.10 -1.79
C VAL A 49 4.04 -1.02 -0.78
N LYS A 50 3.31 -1.34 0.29
CA LYS A 50 3.00 -0.39 1.37
C LYS A 50 4.27 0.16 2.02
N ALA A 51 5.24 -0.69 2.33
CA ALA A 51 6.50 -0.26 2.94
C ALA A 51 7.30 0.70 2.04
N VAL A 52 7.30 0.46 0.72
CA VAL A 52 7.94 1.37 -0.25
C VAL A 52 7.19 2.71 -0.32
N LEU A 53 5.86 2.69 -0.25
CA LEU A 53 5.06 3.92 -0.23
C LEU A 53 5.27 4.72 1.05
N ASP A 54 5.28 4.06 2.21
CA ASP A 54 5.56 4.69 3.50
C ASP A 54 6.97 5.33 3.51
N ASP A 55 7.97 4.66 2.91
CA ASP A 55 9.34 5.22 2.74
C ASP A 55 9.36 6.44 1.79
N ALA A 56 8.60 6.38 0.69
CA ALA A 56 8.49 7.48 -0.27
C ALA A 56 7.78 8.71 0.32
N GLU A 57 6.73 8.50 1.12
CA GLU A 57 6.00 9.55 1.84
C GLU A 57 6.92 10.23 2.86
N ASN A 58 7.61 9.44 3.69
CA ASN A 58 8.52 9.97 4.70
C ASN A 58 9.69 10.76 4.09
N LYS A 59 10.20 10.31 2.93
CA LYS A 59 11.24 11.03 2.17
C LYS A 59 10.75 12.34 1.56
N GLN A 60 9.51 12.40 1.07
CA GLN A 60 8.91 13.65 0.57
C GLN A 60 8.69 14.66 1.69
N ILE A 61 8.19 14.22 2.84
CA ILE A 61 7.98 15.08 4.03
C ILE A 61 9.32 15.63 4.53
N THR A 62 10.34 14.78 4.67
CA THR A 62 11.67 15.18 5.15
C THR A 62 12.34 16.16 4.18
N ASN A 63 12.25 15.92 2.87
CA ASN A 63 12.81 16.83 1.87
C ASN A 63 12.10 18.20 1.86
N LEU A 64 10.77 18.22 2.05
CA LEU A 64 10.01 19.47 2.15
C LEU A 64 10.42 20.29 3.39
N ASN A 65 10.59 19.62 4.54
CA ASN A 65 11.04 20.26 5.77
C ASN A 65 12.46 20.84 5.59
N TYR A 66 13.39 20.09 5.02
CA TYR A 66 14.74 20.58 4.74
C TYR A 66 14.74 21.85 3.87
N ILE A 67 13.94 21.88 2.80
CA ILE A 67 13.85 23.05 1.91
C ILE A 67 13.24 24.25 2.66
N THR A 68 12.24 24.02 3.50
CA THR A 68 11.54 25.10 4.23
C THR A 68 12.44 25.76 5.28
N PHE A 69 13.20 24.98 6.06
CA PHE A 69 14.09 25.52 7.11
C PHE A 69 15.37 26.20 6.59
N ASN A 70 15.75 25.99 5.33
CA ASN A 70 16.95 26.60 4.73
C ASN A 70 16.63 27.80 3.82
N LEU A 71 15.36 28.23 3.78
CA LEU A 71 14.89 29.39 3.03
C LEU A 71 14.50 30.58 3.94
N ASP A 72 14.74 30.49 5.25
CA ASP A 72 14.61 31.58 6.23
C ASP A 72 15.97 32.25 6.53
#